data_AF-A0AAV5R2I7-F1
#
_entry.id   AF-A0AAV5R2I7-F1
#
_cell.length_a   1.000
_cell.length_b   1.000
_cell.length_c   1.000
_cell.angle_alpha   90.00
_cell.angle_beta   90.00
_cell.angle_gamma   90.00
#
_symmetry.space_group_name_H-M   'P 1'
#
loop_
_entity.id
_entity.type
_entity.pdbx_description
1 polymer ?
#
loop_
_entity_poly.entity_id
_entity_poly.type
_entity_poly.pdbx_seq_one_letter_code
_entity_poly.pdbx_strand_id
1 'polypeptide(L)'
;MSDAAYTLIYEPNTSSKFTINEFKTQLEKGDDESKIVSMRNILITMINSDSMPDLLMHIIRYVMPSKNKDLKKLLYFYWEICDKYDNEGKLRHEMILVCNAIQRDLQHPNEFIRGNTLRFLNKLKEPELLETLVPNCRVCLEHRHAYVRKNAVFAIYSIFKVSEHLIPDAPELINDFLNIESDATCRRNAFVCLSNLNREASLTYIQEQPLDSLDPLIQLAIIEFIRKDALKFNDLKSQYLQIITSLLDISNTAVAYEAATTLSVLSSSPISIKNAASKFVELANKESDINVKLIALERINELHLNNEGILDDICLDILKILSTPSVDVRNKAIEIGLKLVSNKNVDDVIKLFKKELLKTSNSNEDKITEYRQSLINAIHLIAIKFHEIAANVVDLLLNLLVN
;
A
#
# COMPACT_ATOMS: atom_id res chain seq x y z
N MET A 1 6.62 -18.23 9.56
CA MET A 1 6.79 -18.87 8.24
C MET A 1 5.82 -18.16 7.31
N SER A 2 6.33 -17.33 6.40
CA SER A 2 5.52 -16.62 5.42
C SER A 2 5.11 -17.62 4.33
N ASP A 3 3.81 -17.91 4.21
CA ASP A 3 3.28 -18.74 3.15
C ASP A 3 3.74 -18.20 1.79
N ALA A 4 4.43 -19.06 1.03
CA ALA A 4 4.84 -18.74 -0.32
C ALA A 4 3.58 -18.58 -1.18
N ALA A 5 3.36 -17.38 -1.70
CA ALA A 5 2.31 -17.13 -2.68
C ALA A 5 2.74 -17.73 -4.02
N TYR A 6 2.10 -18.82 -4.44
CA TYR A 6 2.31 -19.43 -5.75
C TYR A 6 1.28 -18.90 -6.74
N THR A 7 1.73 -18.41 -7.89
CA THR A 7 0.85 -18.16 -9.04
C THR A 7 0.67 -19.46 -9.78
N LEU A 8 -0.50 -20.09 -9.65
CA LEU A 8 -0.90 -21.22 -10.48
C LEU A 8 -1.25 -20.72 -11.88
N ILE A 9 -0.33 -20.89 -12.83
CA ILE A 9 -0.61 -20.67 -14.25
C ILE A 9 -1.25 -21.97 -14.77
N TYR A 10 -2.58 -22.01 -14.81
CA TYR A 10 -3.32 -23.11 -15.42
C TYR A 10 -3.39 -22.89 -16.93
N GLU A 11 -2.61 -23.66 -17.70
CA GLU A 11 -2.88 -23.87 -19.13
C GLU A 11 -3.59 -25.21 -19.33
N PRO A 12 -4.73 -25.26 -20.04
CA PRO A 12 -5.34 -26.51 -20.45
C PRO A 12 -4.46 -27.18 -21.51
N ASN A 13 -3.66 -28.16 -21.10
CA ASN A 13 -2.98 -29.20 -21.91
C ASN A 13 -2.62 -28.84 -23.37
N THR A 14 -1.32 -28.60 -23.65
CA THR A 14 -0.52 -29.14 -24.78
C THR A 14 0.73 -28.29 -25.06
N SER A 15 1.63 -28.13 -24.10
CA SER A 15 3.03 -27.95 -24.50
C SER A 15 3.53 -29.33 -24.92
N SER A 16 3.73 -29.55 -26.22
CA SER A 16 4.74 -30.52 -26.66
C SER A 16 5.95 -30.32 -25.74
N LYS A 17 6.34 -31.35 -24.97
CA LYS A 17 7.52 -31.26 -24.10
C LYS A 17 8.72 -30.99 -25.01
N PHE A 18 9.03 -29.71 -25.21
CA PHE A 18 10.15 -29.32 -26.05
C PHE A 18 11.40 -29.86 -25.39
N THR A 19 12.19 -30.60 -26.15
CA THR A 19 13.44 -31.13 -25.62
C THR A 19 14.44 -29.98 -25.48
N ILE A 20 15.35 -30.06 -24.51
CA ILE A 20 16.44 -29.07 -24.33
C ILE A 20 17.16 -28.80 -25.67
N ASN A 21 17.37 -29.83 -26.49
CA ASN A 21 18.01 -29.71 -27.81
C ASN A 21 17.19 -28.91 -28.83
N GLU A 22 15.86 -28.99 -28.75
CA GLU A 22 14.96 -28.19 -29.61
C GLU A 22 15.04 -26.72 -29.22
N PHE A 23 15.03 -26.41 -27.92
CA PHE A 23 15.25 -25.04 -27.44
C PHE A 23 16.61 -24.50 -27.85
N LYS A 24 17.70 -25.28 -27.71
CA LYS A 24 19.03 -24.87 -28.20
C LYS A 24 19.00 -24.51 -29.68
N THR A 25 18.40 -25.37 -30.52
CA THR A 25 18.32 -25.15 -31.97
C THR A 25 17.50 -23.92 -32.32
N GLN A 26 16.36 -23.70 -31.64
CA GLN A 26 15.51 -22.52 -31.85
C GLN A 26 16.22 -21.22 -31.45
N LEU A 27 16.96 -21.22 -30.34
CA LEU A 27 17.73 -20.05 -29.92
C LEU A 27 18.91 -19.76 -30.87
N GLU A 28 19.53 -20.78 -31.44
CA GLU A 28 20.65 -20.63 -32.38
C GLU A 28 20.24 -20.05 -33.73
N LYS A 29 19.16 -20.58 -34.32
CA LYS A 29 18.75 -20.28 -35.69
C LYS A 29 17.61 -19.28 -35.80
N GLY A 30 16.92 -18.98 -34.69
CA GLY A 30 15.76 -18.10 -34.65
C GLY A 30 16.10 -16.62 -34.85
N ASP A 31 15.16 -15.90 -35.45
CA ASP A 31 15.08 -14.44 -35.40
C ASP A 31 14.62 -13.96 -34.00
N ASP A 32 14.59 -12.65 -33.78
CA ASP A 32 14.22 -12.11 -32.47
C ASP A 32 12.78 -12.48 -32.06
N GLU A 33 11.83 -12.55 -33.01
CA GLU A 33 10.44 -12.92 -32.74
C GLU A 33 10.30 -14.39 -32.32
N SER A 34 10.93 -15.32 -33.04
CA SER A 34 10.93 -16.74 -32.64
C SER A 34 11.64 -16.95 -31.31
N LYS A 35 12.74 -16.24 -31.04
CA LYS A 35 13.42 -16.27 -29.74
C LYS A 35 12.54 -15.79 -28.60
N ILE A 36 11.65 -14.80 -28.83
CA ILE A 36 10.70 -14.34 -27.81
C ILE A 36 9.76 -15.50 -27.42
N VAL A 37 9.22 -16.21 -28.41
CA VAL A 37 8.36 -17.36 -28.18
C VAL A 37 9.11 -18.48 -27.45
N SER A 38 10.33 -18.82 -27.91
CA SER A 38 11.16 -19.84 -27.27
C SER A 38 11.52 -19.47 -25.83
N MET A 39 11.89 -18.21 -25.56
CA MET A 39 12.20 -17.74 -24.21
C MET A 39 10.97 -17.80 -23.29
N ARG A 40 9.76 -17.48 -23.77
CA ARG A 40 8.53 -17.64 -22.99
C ARG A 40 8.29 -19.10 -22.63
N ASN A 41 8.43 -20.01 -23.59
CA ASN A 41 8.26 -21.45 -23.35
C ASN A 41 9.30 -21.97 -22.33
N ILE A 42 10.57 -21.55 -22.45
CA ILE A 42 11.62 -21.90 -21.48
C ILE A 42 11.24 -21.44 -20.06
N LEU A 43 10.80 -20.18 -19.90
CA LEU A 43 10.39 -19.65 -18.59
C LEU A 43 9.22 -20.43 -18.01
N ILE A 44 8.20 -20.74 -18.80
CA ILE A 44 7.04 -21.53 -18.37
C ILE A 44 7.48 -22.93 -17.90
N THR A 45 8.33 -23.60 -18.67
CA THR A 45 8.86 -24.93 -18.31
C THR A 45 9.68 -24.87 -17.01
N MET A 46 10.54 -23.86 -16.84
CA MET A 46 11.34 -23.72 -15.62
C MET A 46 10.52 -23.37 -14.38
N ILE A 47 9.48 -22.54 -14.52
CA ILE A 47 8.56 -22.22 -13.41
C ILE A 47 7.78 -23.47 -12.97
N ASN A 48 7.48 -24.38 -13.90
CA ASN A 48 6.86 -25.67 -13.62
C ASN A 48 7.82 -26.71 -13.01
N SER A 49 8.97 -26.27 -12.48
CA SER A 49 9.98 -27.05 -11.74
C SER A 49 10.88 -27.97 -12.57
N ASP A 50 10.92 -27.80 -13.89
CA ASP A 50 11.90 -28.46 -14.75
C ASP A 50 13.13 -27.56 -14.93
N SER A 51 14.17 -27.74 -14.09
CA SER A 51 15.42 -26.97 -14.25
C SER A 51 16.19 -27.39 -15.50
N MET A 52 16.65 -26.40 -16.27
CA MET A 52 17.38 -26.59 -17.52
C MET A 52 18.70 -25.80 -17.52
N PRO A 53 19.70 -26.22 -16.71
CA PRO A 53 20.98 -25.50 -16.57
C PRO A 53 21.77 -25.44 -17.89
N ASP A 54 21.63 -26.46 -18.75
CA ASP A 54 22.33 -26.56 -20.05
C ASP A 54 21.95 -25.47 -21.07
N LEU A 55 20.84 -24.76 -20.82
CA LEU A 55 20.39 -23.65 -21.67
C LEU A 55 21.15 -22.36 -21.36
N LEU A 56 21.78 -22.23 -20.20
CA LEU A 56 22.40 -20.99 -19.74
C LEU A 56 23.40 -20.44 -20.76
N MET A 57 24.33 -21.26 -21.23
CA MET A 57 25.32 -20.83 -22.21
C MET A 57 24.71 -20.45 -23.56
N HIS A 58 23.64 -21.14 -23.99
CA HIS A 58 22.95 -20.81 -25.24
C HIS A 58 22.22 -19.48 -25.13
N ILE A 59 21.58 -19.21 -23.98
CA ILE A 59 20.93 -17.93 -23.70
C ILE A 59 21.97 -16.79 -23.65
N ILE A 60 23.12 -17.01 -23.01
CA ILE A 60 24.24 -16.06 -23.00
C ILE A 60 24.76 -15.77 -24.42
N ARG A 61 24.85 -16.78 -25.29
CA ARG A 61 25.39 -16.60 -26.64
C ARG A 61 24.40 -15.97 -27.61
N TYR A 62 23.11 -16.33 -27.54
CA TYR A 62 22.15 -16.03 -28.61
C TYR A 62 21.02 -15.08 -28.22
N VAL A 63 20.76 -14.89 -26.91
CA VAL A 63 19.71 -13.99 -26.39
C VAL A 63 20.32 -12.73 -25.77
N MET A 64 21.33 -12.90 -24.92
CA MET A 64 21.99 -11.78 -24.21
C MET A 64 22.56 -10.67 -25.12
N PRO A 65 23.12 -10.97 -26.31
CA PRO A 65 23.63 -9.92 -27.20
C PRO A 65 22.53 -9.18 -27.98
N SER A 66 21.28 -9.68 -27.97
CA SER A 66 20.19 -9.06 -28.73
C SER A 66 19.88 -7.66 -28.20
N LYS A 67 19.57 -6.74 -29.13
CA LYS A 67 19.16 -5.37 -28.81
C LYS A 67 17.66 -5.25 -28.58
N ASN A 68 16.89 -6.31 -28.84
CA ASN A 68 15.45 -6.31 -28.66
C ASN A 68 15.08 -6.16 -27.17
N LYS A 69 14.22 -5.18 -26.87
CA LYS A 69 13.83 -4.82 -25.50
C LYS A 69 13.00 -5.92 -24.83
N ASP A 70 12.18 -6.65 -25.59
CA ASP A 70 11.32 -7.70 -25.06
C ASP A 70 12.12 -8.96 -24.75
N LEU A 71 13.06 -9.34 -25.62
CA LEU A 71 14.05 -10.37 -25.31
C LEU A 71 14.87 -10.04 -24.07
N LYS A 72 15.32 -8.78 -23.95
CA LYS A 72 16.05 -8.34 -22.76
C LYS A 72 15.20 -8.51 -21.50
N LYS A 73 13.91 -8.14 -21.50
CA LYS A 73 13.03 -8.38 -20.34
C LYS A 73 12.92 -9.87 -19.99
N LEU A 74 12.71 -10.73 -21.00
CA LEU A 74 12.64 -12.18 -20.79
C LEU A 74 13.95 -12.77 -20.26
N LEU A 75 15.09 -12.22 -20.71
CA LEU A 75 16.41 -12.57 -20.18
C LEU A 75 16.55 -12.26 -18.69
N TYR A 76 16.08 -11.09 -18.24
CA TYR A 76 16.09 -10.75 -16.82
C TYR A 76 15.20 -11.69 -16.00
N PHE A 77 14.02 -12.07 -16.51
CA PHE A 77 13.20 -13.10 -15.84
C PHE A 77 13.90 -14.45 -15.76
N TYR A 78 14.62 -14.84 -16.82
CA TYR A 78 15.40 -16.07 -16.80
C TYR A 78 16.52 -16.02 -15.75
N TRP A 79 17.21 -14.89 -15.63
CA TRP A 79 18.22 -14.69 -14.58
C TRP A 79 17.65 -14.64 -13.17
N GLU A 80 16.35 -14.41 -12.96
CA GLU A 80 15.75 -14.53 -11.62
C GLU A 80 15.60 -16.00 -11.20
N ILE A 81 15.30 -16.89 -12.14
CA ILE A 81 14.93 -18.28 -11.84
C ILE A 81 16.05 -19.31 -12.11
N CYS A 82 17.09 -18.96 -12.87
CA CYS A 82 18.13 -19.92 -13.22
C CYS A 82 19.05 -20.27 -12.05
N ASP A 83 19.51 -21.52 -12.00
CA ASP A 83 20.45 -22.00 -10.98
C ASP A 83 21.80 -21.27 -11.09
N LYS A 84 22.18 -20.53 -10.05
CA LYS A 84 23.45 -19.77 -9.98
C LYS A 84 24.62 -20.62 -9.52
N TYR A 85 24.33 -21.62 -8.70
CA TYR A 85 25.32 -22.51 -8.13
C TYR A 85 25.41 -23.82 -8.92
N ASP A 86 26.58 -24.43 -8.89
CA ASP A 86 26.79 -25.80 -9.34
C ASP A 86 26.40 -26.81 -8.24
N ASN A 87 26.57 -28.10 -8.53
CA ASN A 87 26.26 -29.17 -7.58
C ASN A 87 27.22 -29.19 -6.37
N GLU A 88 28.34 -28.47 -6.43
CA GLU A 88 29.31 -28.31 -5.33
C GLU A 88 29.01 -27.08 -4.46
N GLY A 89 28.00 -26.28 -4.81
CA GLY A 89 27.67 -25.04 -4.12
C GLY A 89 28.57 -23.86 -4.48
N LYS A 90 29.37 -23.94 -5.55
CA LYS A 90 30.16 -22.83 -6.07
C LYS A 90 29.40 -22.08 -7.16
N LEU A 91 29.68 -20.79 -7.29
CA LEU A 91 29.09 -19.97 -8.33
C LEU A 91 29.53 -20.46 -9.72
N ARG A 92 28.58 -20.62 -10.64
CA ARG A 92 28.85 -21.03 -12.02
C ARG A 92 29.72 -19.99 -12.74
N HIS A 93 30.73 -20.45 -13.46
CA HIS A 93 31.67 -19.59 -14.20
C HIS A 93 30.96 -18.72 -15.26
N GLU A 94 29.86 -19.21 -15.82
CA GLU A 94 29.00 -18.48 -16.75
C GLU A 94 28.44 -17.19 -16.15
N MET A 95 28.30 -17.11 -14.83
CA MET A 95 27.79 -15.92 -14.15
C MET A 95 28.72 -14.71 -14.26
N ILE A 96 30.01 -14.93 -14.54
CA ILE A 96 30.95 -13.85 -14.85
C ILE A 96 30.49 -13.09 -16.10
N LEU A 97 30.04 -13.81 -17.14
CA LEU A 97 29.52 -13.19 -18.36
C LEU A 97 28.21 -12.44 -18.12
N VAL A 98 27.36 -12.99 -17.25
CA VAL A 98 26.11 -12.37 -16.82
C VAL A 98 26.39 -11.07 -16.06
N CYS A 99 27.33 -11.06 -15.10
CA CYS A 99 27.77 -9.87 -14.39
C CYS A 99 28.24 -8.77 -15.35
N ASN A 100 29.09 -9.11 -16.32
CA ASN A 100 29.55 -8.15 -17.33
C ASN A 100 28.40 -7.56 -18.16
N ALA A 101 27.35 -8.35 -18.45
CA ALA A 101 26.16 -7.85 -19.12
C ALA A 101 25.34 -6.91 -18.22
N ILE A 102 25.15 -7.27 -16.95
CA ILE A 102 24.46 -6.44 -15.96
C ILE A 102 25.18 -5.11 -15.76
N GLN A 103 26.51 -5.11 -15.62
CA GLN A 103 27.32 -3.87 -15.51
C GLN A 103 27.12 -2.93 -16.69
N ARG A 104 27.13 -3.48 -17.92
CA ARG A 104 26.86 -2.71 -19.15
C ARG A 104 25.45 -2.14 -19.15
N ASP A 105 24.46 -2.90 -18.70
CA ASP A 105 23.07 -2.44 -18.62
C ASP A 105 22.88 -1.35 -17.55
N LEU A 106 23.59 -1.41 -16.42
CA LEU A 106 23.62 -0.35 -15.40
C LEU A 106 24.23 0.96 -15.92
N GLN A 107 25.09 0.89 -16.95
CA GLN A 107 25.68 2.05 -17.62
C GLN A 107 24.95 2.43 -18.92
N HIS A 108 23.88 1.73 -19.28
CA HIS A 108 23.20 1.91 -20.55
C HIS A 108 22.60 3.32 -20.70
N PRO A 109 22.67 3.99 -21.85
CA PRO A 109 22.16 5.36 -22.01
C PRO A 109 20.64 5.50 -21.74
N ASN A 110 19.89 4.42 -21.95
CA ASN A 110 18.46 4.35 -21.66
C ASN A 110 18.18 4.10 -20.16
N GLU A 111 17.49 5.04 -19.54
CA GLU A 111 17.10 5.06 -18.13
C GLU A 111 16.17 3.90 -17.73
N PHE A 112 15.34 3.41 -18.65
CA PHE A 112 14.43 2.30 -18.38
C PHE A 112 15.18 0.97 -18.32
N ILE A 113 16.26 0.81 -19.09
CA ILE A 113 17.14 -0.36 -19.00
C ILE A 113 17.86 -0.34 -17.66
N ARG A 114 18.51 0.78 -17.28
CA ARG A 114 19.14 0.93 -15.96
C ARG A 114 18.16 0.63 -14.83
N GLY A 115 16.97 1.23 -14.86
CA GLY A 115 15.95 1.01 -13.84
C GLY A 115 15.42 -0.42 -13.78
N ASN A 116 15.32 -1.12 -14.92
CA ASN A 116 14.96 -2.54 -14.94
C ASN A 116 16.05 -3.41 -14.30
N THR A 117 17.30 -3.13 -14.65
CA THR A 117 18.46 -3.82 -14.08
C THR A 117 18.54 -3.60 -12.57
N LEU A 118 18.37 -2.36 -12.09
CA LEU A 118 18.35 -2.04 -10.65
C LEU A 118 17.21 -2.77 -9.91
N ARG A 119 16.02 -2.90 -10.52
CA ARG A 119 14.94 -3.73 -9.93
C ARG A 119 15.31 -5.21 -9.85
N PHE A 120 16.01 -5.73 -10.85
CA PHE A 120 16.51 -7.10 -10.82
C PHE A 120 17.51 -7.31 -9.68
N LEU A 121 18.38 -6.34 -9.40
CA LEU A 121 19.34 -6.43 -8.28
C LEU A 121 18.66 -6.60 -6.92
N ASN A 122 17.44 -6.09 -6.74
CA ASN A 122 16.67 -6.31 -5.51
C ASN A 122 16.32 -7.79 -5.25
N LYS A 123 16.46 -8.65 -6.26
CA LYS A 123 16.14 -10.08 -6.20
C LYS A 123 17.39 -10.96 -6.15
N LEU A 124 18.56 -10.41 -6.45
CA LEU A 124 19.82 -11.14 -6.44
C LEU A 124 20.26 -11.36 -4.99
N LYS A 125 20.68 -12.59 -4.66
CA LYS A 125 21.04 -12.98 -3.29
C LYS A 125 22.50 -13.40 -3.16
N GLU A 126 23.20 -13.51 -4.27
CA GLU A 126 24.56 -14.00 -4.38
C GLU A 126 25.57 -12.86 -4.11
N PRO A 127 26.29 -12.85 -2.97
CA PRO A 127 27.17 -11.73 -2.62
C PRO A 127 28.31 -11.52 -3.63
N GLU A 128 28.87 -12.61 -4.16
CA GLU A 128 29.95 -12.60 -5.15
C GLU A 128 29.56 -11.85 -6.43
N LEU A 129 28.30 -11.97 -6.87
CA LEU A 129 27.80 -11.24 -8.03
C LEU A 129 27.61 -9.76 -7.69
N LEU A 130 27.01 -9.49 -6.53
CA LEU A 130 26.68 -8.13 -6.07
C LEU A 130 27.92 -7.27 -5.85
N GLU A 131 29.01 -7.84 -5.32
CA GLU A 131 30.27 -7.13 -5.04
C GLU A 131 30.75 -6.34 -6.26
N THR A 132 30.74 -6.97 -7.43
CA THR A 132 31.18 -6.35 -8.69
C THR A 132 30.23 -5.27 -9.22
N LEU A 133 29.01 -5.19 -8.69
CA LEU A 133 27.94 -4.30 -9.17
C LEU A 133 27.77 -3.06 -8.29
N VAL A 134 28.27 -3.08 -7.05
CA VAL A 134 28.16 -1.98 -6.08
C VAL A 134 28.61 -0.63 -6.68
N PRO A 135 29.77 -0.49 -7.36
CA PRO A 135 30.21 0.80 -7.89
C PRO A 135 29.21 1.40 -8.89
N ASN A 136 28.66 0.57 -9.78
CA ASN A 136 27.66 0.99 -10.76
C ASN A 136 26.35 1.43 -10.10
N CYS A 137 25.92 0.75 -9.03
CA CYS A 137 24.73 1.12 -8.26
C CYS A 137 24.90 2.49 -7.59
N ARG A 138 26.09 2.78 -7.03
CA ARG A 138 26.38 4.09 -6.42
C ARG A 138 26.30 5.22 -7.43
N VAL A 139 26.91 5.05 -8.61
CA VAL A 139 26.80 6.04 -9.70
C VAL A 139 25.34 6.26 -10.14
N CYS A 140 24.49 5.25 -10.02
CA CYS A 140 23.07 5.39 -10.35
C CYS A 140 22.26 6.24 -9.36
N LEU A 141 22.75 6.48 -8.13
CA LEU A 141 22.11 7.41 -7.17
C LEU A 141 22.23 8.87 -7.61
N GLU A 142 23.30 9.22 -8.31
CA GLU A 142 23.55 10.58 -8.80
C GLU A 142 23.01 10.82 -10.21
N HIS A 143 22.24 9.86 -10.75
CA HIS A 143 21.78 9.93 -12.13
C HIS A 143 20.75 11.03 -12.36
N ARG A 144 20.87 11.77 -13.46
CA ARG A 144 19.98 12.90 -13.80
C ARG A 144 18.47 12.58 -13.79
N HIS A 145 18.09 11.33 -14.02
CA HIS A 145 16.68 10.91 -14.08
C HIS A 145 16.24 10.27 -12.76
N ALA A 146 15.21 10.83 -12.13
CA ALA A 146 14.57 10.30 -10.92
C ALA A 146 14.14 8.82 -11.06
N TYR A 147 13.75 8.39 -12.27
CA TYR A 147 13.41 6.99 -12.52
C TYR A 147 14.56 6.02 -12.21
N VAL A 148 15.81 6.41 -12.44
CA VAL A 148 16.97 5.57 -12.10
C VAL A 148 17.25 5.65 -10.60
N ARG A 149 17.30 6.87 -10.05
CA ARG A 149 17.59 7.13 -8.63
C ARG A 149 16.62 6.41 -7.68
N LYS A 150 15.32 6.44 -7.98
CA LYS A 150 14.29 5.74 -7.17
C LYS A 150 14.46 4.22 -7.12
N ASN A 151 15.06 3.61 -8.14
CA ASN A 151 15.37 2.18 -8.16
C ASN A 151 16.76 1.92 -7.55
N ALA A 152 17.71 2.83 -7.74
CA ALA A 152 19.07 2.73 -7.22
C ALA A 152 19.10 2.70 -5.69
N VAL A 153 18.31 3.56 -5.03
CA VAL A 153 18.22 3.58 -3.57
C VAL A 153 17.72 2.25 -2.98
N PHE A 154 16.73 1.61 -3.62
CA PHE A 154 16.28 0.28 -3.22
C PHE A 154 17.32 -0.81 -3.53
N ALA A 155 18.06 -0.70 -4.63
CA ALA A 155 19.13 -1.64 -4.95
C ALA A 155 20.25 -1.59 -3.89
N ILE A 156 20.68 -0.40 -3.49
CA ILE A 156 21.68 -0.20 -2.42
C ILE A 156 21.19 -0.80 -1.11
N TYR A 157 19.95 -0.51 -0.72
CA TYR A 157 19.32 -1.09 0.46
C TYR A 157 19.23 -2.63 0.41
N SER A 158 18.86 -3.18 -0.75
CA SER A 158 18.76 -4.63 -0.94
C SER A 158 20.13 -5.31 -0.87
N ILE A 159 21.17 -4.70 -1.44
CA ILE A 159 22.54 -5.22 -1.38
C ILE A 159 23.02 -5.26 0.07
N PHE A 160 22.80 -4.19 0.83
CA PHE A 160 23.15 -4.14 2.25
C PHE A 160 22.45 -5.26 3.05
N LYS A 161 21.18 -5.54 2.76
CA LYS A 161 20.43 -6.64 3.39
C LYS A 161 20.97 -8.02 3.08
N VAL A 162 21.56 -8.22 1.90
CA VAL A 162 22.17 -9.50 1.52
C VAL A 162 23.50 -9.68 2.23
N SER A 163 24.35 -8.64 2.25
CA SER A 163 25.61 -8.65 2.98
C SER A 163 26.04 -7.22 3.32
N GLU A 164 26.07 -6.92 4.61
CA GLU A 164 26.44 -5.61 5.14
C GLU A 164 27.88 -5.22 4.76
N HIS A 165 28.77 -6.21 4.63
CA HIS A 165 30.17 -6.00 4.25
C HIS A 165 30.36 -5.45 2.84
N LEU A 166 29.40 -5.65 1.93
CA LEU A 166 29.51 -5.16 0.54
C LEU A 166 29.38 -3.63 0.45
N ILE A 167 28.63 -3.02 1.37
CA ILE A 167 28.39 -1.57 1.38
C ILE A 167 28.13 -1.08 2.81
N PRO A 168 29.15 -1.10 3.69
CA PRO A 168 28.97 -0.79 5.11
C PRO A 168 28.49 0.64 5.36
N ASP A 169 28.77 1.56 4.44
CA ASP A 169 28.36 2.97 4.48
C ASP A 169 26.96 3.23 3.89
N ALA A 170 26.18 2.19 3.57
CA ALA A 170 24.83 2.35 2.99
C ALA A 170 23.89 3.24 3.82
N PRO A 171 23.84 3.15 5.17
CA PRO A 171 22.97 4.03 5.97
C PRO A 171 23.31 5.51 5.81
N GLU A 172 24.61 5.86 5.82
CA GLU A 172 25.09 7.23 5.64
C GLU A 172 24.81 7.72 4.22
N LEU A 173 25.11 6.89 3.21
CA LEU A 173 24.86 7.20 1.81
C LEU A 173 23.38 7.47 1.51
N ILE A 174 22.47 6.69 2.10
CA ILE A 174 21.03 6.88 1.92
C ILE A 174 20.55 8.14 2.65
N ASN A 175 21.11 8.46 3.81
CA ASN A 175 20.79 9.68 4.54
C ASN A 175 21.22 10.93 3.75
N ASP A 176 22.43 10.94 3.21
CA ASP A 176 22.94 12.03 2.38
C ASP A 176 22.10 12.20 1.11
N PHE A 177 21.75 11.08 0.46
CA PHE A 177 20.86 11.06 -0.68
C PHE A 177 19.47 11.65 -0.35
N LEU A 178 18.90 11.28 0.81
CA LEU A 178 17.59 11.78 1.25
C LEU A 178 17.58 13.31 1.45
N ASN A 179 18.69 13.87 1.93
CA ASN A 179 18.82 15.31 2.20
C ASN A 179 19.05 16.14 0.93
N ILE A 180 19.69 15.58 -0.10
CA ILE A 180 19.99 16.27 -1.37
C ILE A 180 18.84 16.12 -2.38
N GLU A 181 18.08 15.03 -2.32
CA GLU A 181 17.08 14.69 -3.31
C GLU A 181 15.84 15.60 -3.29
N SER A 182 15.36 15.98 -4.48
CA SER A 182 14.19 16.82 -4.67
C SER A 182 12.94 16.04 -5.07
N ASP A 183 13.09 14.90 -5.76
CA ASP A 183 11.96 14.13 -6.26
C ASP A 183 11.21 13.40 -5.14
N ALA A 184 9.89 13.58 -5.07
CA ALA A 184 9.04 13.03 -4.01
C ALA A 184 9.10 11.50 -3.90
N THR A 185 9.14 10.78 -5.03
CA THR A 185 9.20 9.32 -5.03
C THR A 185 10.56 8.82 -4.55
N CYS A 186 11.64 9.48 -5.00
CA CYS A 186 13.00 9.17 -4.57
C CYS A 186 13.19 9.41 -3.06
N ARG A 187 12.74 10.57 -2.55
CA ARG A 187 12.77 10.89 -1.11
C ARG A 187 11.99 9.88 -0.28
N ARG A 188 10.77 9.53 -0.70
CA ARG A 188 9.98 8.50 -0.02
C ARG A 188 10.69 7.15 0.02
N ASN A 189 11.27 6.71 -1.09
CA ASN A 189 12.00 5.44 -1.12
C ASN A 189 13.25 5.47 -0.23
N ALA A 190 13.99 6.57 -0.23
CA ALA A 190 15.15 6.76 0.62
C ALA A 190 14.78 6.72 2.10
N PHE A 191 13.72 7.43 2.51
CA PHE A 191 13.23 7.38 3.88
C PHE A 191 12.77 5.97 4.30
N VAL A 192 12.06 5.24 3.42
CA VAL A 192 11.69 3.84 3.68
C VAL A 192 12.94 2.95 3.84
N CYS A 193 14.01 3.19 3.08
CA CYS A 193 15.25 2.44 3.27
C CYS A 193 15.93 2.82 4.60
N LEU A 194 16.11 4.11 4.86
CA LEU A 194 16.77 4.64 6.05
C LEU A 194 16.07 4.19 7.34
N SER A 195 14.73 4.22 7.38
CA SER A 195 13.92 3.77 8.53
C SER A 195 14.15 2.32 8.94
N ASN A 196 14.62 1.48 8.01
CA ASN A 196 14.96 0.09 8.31
C ASN A 196 16.44 -0.12 8.62
N LEU A 197 17.32 0.83 8.27
CA LEU A 197 18.77 0.74 8.47
C LEU A 197 19.23 1.48 9.72
N ASN A 198 18.75 2.71 9.91
CA ASN A 198 19.15 3.59 11.00
C ASN A 198 17.93 4.35 11.56
N ARG A 199 17.52 3.93 12.75
CA ARG A 199 16.41 4.51 13.50
C ARG A 199 16.69 5.96 13.90
N GLU A 200 17.87 6.24 14.44
CA GLU A 200 18.22 7.57 14.98
C GLU A 200 18.29 8.62 13.87
N ALA A 201 18.91 8.29 12.74
CA ALA A 201 18.94 9.17 11.57
C ALA A 201 17.52 9.47 11.05
N SER A 202 16.65 8.46 11.04
CA SER A 202 15.25 8.62 10.60
C SER A 202 14.46 9.54 11.54
N LEU A 203 14.66 9.43 12.85
CA LEU A 203 14.04 10.32 13.84
C LEU A 203 14.54 11.75 13.71
N THR A 204 15.84 11.93 13.52
CA THR A 204 16.47 13.23 13.30
C THR A 204 15.88 13.89 12.06
N TYR A 205 15.77 13.14 10.95
CA TYR A 205 15.14 13.63 9.72
C TYR A 205 13.69 14.07 9.94
N ILE A 206 12.88 13.32 10.69
CA ILE A 206 11.49 13.71 10.98
C ILE A 206 11.43 15.03 11.77
N GLN A 207 12.33 15.22 12.72
CA GLN A 207 12.36 16.41 13.57
C GLN A 207 12.81 17.68 12.82
N GLU A 208 13.70 17.54 11.84
CA GLU A 208 14.24 18.67 11.08
C GLU A 208 13.31 19.16 9.96
N GLN A 209 12.38 18.30 9.50
CA GLN A 209 11.57 18.60 8.33
C GLN A 209 10.20 19.21 8.70
N PRO A 210 9.76 20.27 7.99
CA PRO A 210 8.41 20.80 8.15
C PRO A 210 7.40 19.83 7.52
N LEU A 211 6.73 19.03 8.37
CA LEU A 211 5.85 17.94 7.95
C LEU A 211 4.78 18.35 6.94
N ASP A 212 4.14 19.51 7.11
CA ASP A 212 3.07 20.00 6.24
C ASP A 212 3.54 20.30 4.80
N SER A 213 4.82 20.60 4.63
CA SER A 213 5.41 20.91 3.32
C SER A 213 5.88 19.66 2.57
N LEU A 214 5.96 18.52 3.25
CA LEU A 214 6.40 17.28 2.67
C LEU A 214 5.36 16.72 1.71
N ASP A 215 5.81 15.97 0.71
CA ASP A 215 4.91 15.26 -0.19
C ASP A 215 4.11 14.18 0.58
N PRO A 216 2.81 13.97 0.27
CA PRO A 216 2.00 12.95 0.93
C PRO A 216 2.62 11.55 0.95
N LEU A 217 3.41 11.17 -0.08
CA LEU A 217 4.07 9.87 -0.15
C LEU A 217 5.07 9.65 0.99
N ILE A 218 5.85 10.67 1.36
CA ILE A 218 6.80 10.57 2.47
C ILE A 218 6.10 10.73 3.82
N GLN A 219 5.05 11.54 3.92
CA GLN A 219 4.22 11.63 5.13
C GLN A 219 3.63 10.27 5.51
N LEU A 220 3.08 9.52 4.53
CA LEU A 220 2.58 8.16 4.74
C LEU A 220 3.69 7.21 5.21
N ALA A 221 4.89 7.32 4.63
CA ALA A 221 6.04 6.51 5.05
C ALA A 221 6.49 6.83 6.49
N ILE A 222 6.42 8.11 6.90
CA ILE A 222 6.69 8.56 8.28
C ILE A 222 5.66 7.96 9.24
N ILE A 223 4.37 7.99 8.90
CA ILE A 223 3.32 7.38 9.73
C ILE A 223 3.55 5.87 9.89
N GLU A 224 3.89 5.18 8.80
CA GLU A 224 4.21 3.74 8.84
C GLU A 224 5.43 3.46 9.74
N PHE A 225 6.49 4.26 9.65
CA PHE A 225 7.66 4.16 10.51
C PHE A 225 7.31 4.36 11.98
N ILE A 226 6.58 5.45 12.32
CA ILE A 226 6.16 5.75 13.69
C ILE A 226 5.35 4.60 14.27
N ARG A 227 4.39 4.07 13.51
CA ARG A 227 3.57 2.92 13.95
C ARG A 227 4.42 1.70 14.26
N LYS A 228 5.39 1.36 13.40
CA LYS A 228 6.29 0.22 13.62
C LYS A 228 7.23 0.44 14.80
N ASP A 229 7.75 1.65 14.95
CA ASP A 229 8.69 1.98 16.02
C ASP A 229 8.01 2.00 17.39
N ALA A 230 6.83 2.61 17.49
CA ALA A 230 6.07 2.72 18.73
C ALA A 230 5.59 1.36 19.29
N LEU A 231 5.44 0.34 18.42
CA LEU A 231 5.15 -1.03 18.86
C LEU A 231 6.36 -1.72 19.49
N LYS A 232 7.58 -1.28 19.15
CA LYS A 232 8.83 -1.85 19.65
C LYS A 232 9.40 -1.07 20.84
N PHE A 233 9.29 0.25 20.80
CA PHE A 233 9.88 1.17 21.77
C PHE A 233 8.81 2.15 22.29
N ASN A 234 8.72 2.31 23.61
CA ASN A 234 7.71 3.17 24.22
C ASN A 234 8.24 4.58 24.59
N ASP A 235 9.55 4.82 24.43
CA ASP A 235 10.23 6.01 24.98
C ASP A 235 9.78 7.32 24.33
N LEU A 236 9.46 7.28 23.04
CA LEU A 236 9.11 8.47 22.24
C LEU A 236 7.60 8.60 21.97
N LYS A 237 6.77 7.83 22.68
CA LYS A 237 5.32 7.77 22.44
C LYS A 237 4.65 9.16 22.47
N SER A 238 4.99 10.01 23.42
CA SER A 238 4.42 11.37 23.50
C SER A 238 4.78 12.24 22.29
N GLN A 239 6.02 12.15 21.81
CA GLN A 239 6.47 12.89 20.61
C GLN A 239 5.78 12.35 19.35
N TYR A 240 5.65 11.03 19.23
CA TYR A 240 4.89 10.41 18.14
C TYR A 240 3.43 10.85 18.10
N LEU A 241 2.76 10.92 19.26
CA LEU A 241 1.38 11.41 19.31
C LEU A 241 1.27 12.87 18.86
N GLN A 242 2.23 13.73 19.19
CA GLN A 242 2.26 15.12 18.71
C GLN A 242 2.41 15.17 17.18
N ILE A 243 3.36 14.41 16.62
CA ILE A 243 3.60 14.33 15.18
C ILE A 243 2.36 13.81 14.43
N ILE A 244 1.77 12.70 14.90
CA ILE A 244 0.57 12.13 14.28
C ILE A 244 -0.62 13.08 14.38
N THR A 245 -0.75 13.82 15.48
CA THR A 245 -1.82 14.83 15.63
C THR A 245 -1.62 15.99 14.64
N SER A 246 -0.39 16.46 14.41
CA SER A 246 -0.16 17.47 13.36
C SER A 246 -0.47 16.97 11.95
N LEU A 247 -0.19 15.69 11.67
CA LEU A 247 -0.48 15.08 10.36
C LEU A 247 -1.99 14.88 10.10
N LEU A 248 -2.82 14.92 11.15
CA LEU A 248 -4.27 14.74 11.05
C LEU A 248 -4.96 15.94 10.38
N ASP A 249 -4.39 17.14 10.50
CA ASP A 249 -4.93 18.38 9.93
C ASP A 249 -4.49 18.65 8.48
N ILE A 250 -3.65 17.77 7.92
CA ILE A 250 -3.16 17.90 6.54
C ILE A 250 -4.30 17.67 5.54
N SER A 251 -4.25 18.43 4.44
CA SER A 251 -5.30 18.47 3.42
C SER A 251 -5.51 17.15 2.66
N ASN A 252 -4.49 16.28 2.64
CA ASN A 252 -4.53 15.01 1.93
C ASN A 252 -5.35 13.96 2.70
N THR A 253 -6.43 13.47 2.05
CA THR A 253 -7.36 12.47 2.59
C THR A 253 -6.66 11.19 3.06
N ALA A 254 -5.68 10.68 2.30
CA ALA A 254 -5.00 9.43 2.65
C ALA A 254 -4.09 9.58 3.87
N VAL A 255 -3.38 10.71 3.97
CA VAL A 255 -2.54 11.03 5.14
C VAL A 255 -3.40 11.21 6.38
N ALA A 256 -4.49 11.97 6.28
CA ALA A 256 -5.43 12.17 7.38
C ALA A 256 -6.07 10.84 7.85
N TYR A 257 -6.46 9.97 6.93
CA TYR A 257 -7.00 8.64 7.25
C TYR A 257 -5.97 7.77 7.98
N GLU A 258 -4.73 7.71 7.47
CA GLU A 258 -3.67 6.89 8.05
C GLU A 258 -3.21 7.45 9.41
N ALA A 259 -3.18 8.77 9.56
CA ALA A 259 -2.88 9.45 10.81
C ALA A 259 -3.95 9.17 11.87
N ALA A 260 -5.25 9.30 11.52
CA ALA A 260 -6.35 8.97 12.42
C ALA A 260 -6.35 7.49 12.85
N THR A 261 -6.08 6.58 11.91
CA THR A 261 -5.94 5.14 12.19
C THR A 261 -4.75 4.86 13.10
N THR A 262 -3.62 5.53 12.88
CA THR A 262 -2.43 5.35 13.73
C THR A 262 -2.65 5.96 15.12
N LEU A 263 -3.33 7.10 15.21
CA LEU A 263 -3.65 7.78 16.47
C LEU A 263 -4.50 6.89 17.39
N SER A 264 -5.51 6.22 16.85
CA SER A 264 -6.37 5.32 17.63
C SER A 264 -5.67 4.05 18.10
N VAL A 265 -4.69 3.56 17.35
CA VAL A 265 -3.86 2.40 17.74
C VAL A 265 -2.84 2.79 18.80
N LEU A 266 -2.23 3.97 18.69
CA LEU A 266 -1.17 4.40 19.61
C LEU A 266 -1.70 4.89 20.96
N SER A 267 -2.89 5.50 21.00
CA SER A 267 -3.44 6.13 22.21
C SER A 267 -4.87 5.69 22.51
N SER A 268 -5.08 5.23 23.74
CA SER A 268 -6.40 4.98 24.32
C SER A 268 -6.98 6.20 25.04
N SER A 269 -6.36 7.39 24.90
CA SER A 269 -6.88 8.62 25.50
C SER A 269 -8.20 9.01 24.83
N PRO A 270 -9.25 9.36 25.61
CA PRO A 270 -10.53 9.79 25.06
C PRO A 270 -10.41 10.95 24.06
N ILE A 271 -9.47 11.87 24.29
CA ILE A 271 -9.23 13.02 23.40
C ILE A 271 -8.68 12.55 22.05
N SER A 272 -7.69 11.66 22.04
CA SER A 272 -7.12 11.10 20.81
C SER A 272 -8.16 10.33 20.00
N ILE A 273 -8.97 9.52 20.67
CA ILE A 273 -10.03 8.72 20.04
C ILE A 273 -11.10 9.64 19.45
N LYS A 274 -11.51 10.68 20.18
CA LYS A 274 -12.48 11.68 19.70
C LYS A 274 -11.95 12.41 18.47
N ASN A 275 -10.69 12.85 18.48
CA ASN A 275 -10.06 13.51 17.33
C ASN A 275 -9.99 12.59 16.09
N ALA A 276 -9.59 11.33 16.28
CA ALA A 276 -9.56 10.35 15.19
C ALA A 276 -10.97 10.10 14.60
N ALA A 277 -11.97 9.92 15.46
CA ALA A 277 -13.36 9.73 15.04
C ALA A 277 -13.91 10.97 14.32
N SER A 278 -13.67 12.18 14.83
CA SER A 278 -14.04 13.43 14.16
C SER A 278 -13.44 13.52 12.76
N LYS A 279 -12.17 13.08 12.58
CA LYS A 279 -11.56 13.07 11.25
C LYS A 279 -12.18 12.04 10.33
N PHE A 280 -12.48 10.83 10.79
CA PHE A 280 -13.21 9.85 9.97
C PHE A 280 -14.59 10.36 9.53
N VAL A 281 -15.29 11.11 10.39
CA VAL A 281 -16.57 11.74 10.04
C VAL A 281 -16.39 12.83 8.99
N GLU A 282 -15.36 13.68 9.12
CA GLU A 282 -15.03 14.67 8.11
C GLU A 282 -14.74 14.01 6.75
N LEU A 283 -13.95 12.94 6.73
CA LEU A 283 -13.64 12.17 5.51
C LEU A 283 -14.89 11.57 4.88
N ALA A 284 -15.77 10.95 5.69
CA ALA A 284 -17.01 10.37 5.21
C ALA A 284 -17.99 11.42 4.64
N ASN A 285 -17.96 12.64 5.17
CA ASN A 285 -18.78 13.75 4.65
C ASN A 285 -18.17 14.39 3.39
N LYS A 286 -16.85 14.55 3.32
CA LYS A 286 -16.13 15.23 2.22
C LYS A 286 -15.99 14.37 0.97
N GLU A 287 -15.68 13.09 1.13
CA GLU A 287 -15.40 12.19 0.01
C GLU A 287 -16.67 11.83 -0.76
N SER A 288 -16.56 11.70 -2.08
CA SER A 288 -17.67 11.35 -2.97
C SER A 288 -17.83 9.83 -3.16
N ASP A 289 -16.74 9.07 -3.04
CA ASP A 289 -16.74 7.62 -3.22
C ASP A 289 -17.51 6.92 -2.08
N ILE A 290 -18.52 6.16 -2.45
CA ILE A 290 -19.37 5.38 -1.54
C ILE A 290 -18.52 4.41 -0.70
N ASN A 291 -17.52 3.77 -1.28
CA ASN A 291 -16.69 2.79 -0.58
C ASN A 291 -15.84 3.47 0.50
N VAL A 292 -15.28 4.65 0.21
CA VAL A 292 -14.49 5.42 1.18
C VAL A 292 -15.38 5.84 2.36
N LYS A 293 -16.62 6.26 2.10
CA LYS A 293 -17.61 6.57 3.15
C LYS A 293 -17.88 5.35 4.03
N LEU A 294 -18.12 4.18 3.43
CA LEU A 294 -18.40 2.95 4.17
C LEU A 294 -17.20 2.50 5.02
N ILE A 295 -15.98 2.58 4.47
CA ILE A 295 -14.75 2.27 5.21
C ILE A 295 -14.58 3.21 6.41
N ALA A 296 -14.80 4.51 6.23
CA ALA A 296 -14.71 5.48 7.32
C ALA A 296 -15.77 5.25 8.40
N LEU A 297 -17.01 4.94 8.02
CA LEU A 297 -18.08 4.56 8.95
C LEU A 297 -17.75 3.28 9.71
N GLU A 298 -17.19 2.26 9.06
CA GLU A 298 -16.78 1.03 9.75
C GLU A 298 -15.68 1.30 10.78
N ARG A 299 -14.70 2.16 10.46
CA ARG A 299 -13.68 2.58 11.45
C ARG A 299 -14.30 3.28 12.66
N ILE A 300 -15.30 4.13 12.46
CA ILE A 300 -16.03 4.76 13.58
C ILE A 300 -16.74 3.71 14.43
N ASN A 301 -17.38 2.73 13.81
CA ASN A 301 -18.04 1.62 14.50
C ASN A 301 -17.03 0.80 15.34
N GLU A 302 -15.88 0.44 14.76
CA GLU A 302 -14.80 -0.23 15.49
C GLU A 302 -14.29 0.59 16.68
N LEU A 303 -14.11 1.91 16.52
CA LEU A 303 -13.69 2.79 17.61
C LEU A 303 -14.71 2.84 18.74
N HIS A 304 -16.01 2.86 18.40
CA HIS A 304 -17.09 2.85 19.39
C HIS A 304 -17.15 1.53 20.17
N LEU A 305 -17.08 0.39 19.48
CA LEU A 305 -17.11 -0.94 20.11
C LEU A 305 -15.95 -1.13 21.11
N ASN A 306 -14.79 -0.57 20.80
CA ASN A 306 -13.62 -0.65 21.68
C ASN A 306 -13.65 0.39 22.81
N ASN A 307 -14.46 1.45 22.70
CA ASN A 307 -14.45 2.59 23.62
C ASN A 307 -15.88 3.14 23.83
N GLU A 308 -16.72 2.38 24.53
CA GLU A 308 -18.10 2.76 24.79
C GLU A 308 -18.19 4.09 25.57
N GLY A 309 -19.14 4.95 25.17
CA GLY A 309 -19.45 6.22 25.83
C GLY A 309 -18.55 7.42 25.49
N ILE A 310 -17.45 7.25 24.75
CA ILE A 310 -16.55 8.37 24.37
C ILE A 310 -17.08 9.15 23.16
N LEU A 311 -17.76 8.45 22.23
CA LEU A 311 -18.12 8.98 20.91
C LEU A 311 -19.55 9.54 20.83
N ASP A 312 -20.29 9.55 21.93
CA ASP A 312 -21.70 9.96 21.98
C ASP A 312 -21.92 11.40 21.46
N ASP A 313 -20.95 12.29 21.69
CA ASP A 313 -21.00 13.68 21.23
C ASP A 313 -20.92 13.81 19.70
N ILE A 314 -20.30 12.85 19.01
CA ILE A 314 -20.10 12.88 17.54
C ILE A 314 -21.33 12.31 16.80
N CYS A 315 -22.31 11.76 17.52
CA CYS A 315 -23.49 11.12 16.92
C CYS A 315 -24.17 11.99 15.85
N LEU A 316 -24.42 13.27 16.14
CA LEU A 316 -25.07 14.18 15.19
C LEU A 316 -24.19 14.48 13.97
N ASP A 317 -22.87 14.53 14.13
CA ASP A 317 -21.94 14.77 13.03
C ASP A 317 -21.87 13.57 12.07
N ILE A 318 -21.96 12.34 12.60
CA ILE A 318 -22.08 11.12 11.78
C ILE A 318 -23.36 11.16 10.96
N LEU A 319 -24.48 11.54 11.58
CA LEU A 319 -25.78 11.56 10.91
C LEU A 319 -25.92 12.68 9.86
N LYS A 320 -24.99 13.63 9.78
CA LYS A 320 -24.94 14.57 8.64
C LYS A 320 -24.74 13.85 7.30
N ILE A 321 -24.13 12.66 7.31
CA ILE A 321 -23.88 11.87 6.09
C ILE A 321 -25.16 11.39 5.40
N LEU A 322 -26.31 11.42 6.09
CA LEU A 322 -27.61 11.01 5.55
C LEU A 322 -28.04 11.82 4.32
N SER A 323 -27.48 13.02 4.12
CA SER A 323 -27.69 13.79 2.90
C SER A 323 -27.13 13.11 1.63
N THR A 324 -26.25 12.12 1.77
CA THR A 324 -25.72 11.31 0.65
C THR A 324 -26.84 10.53 -0.02
N PRO A 325 -26.89 10.37 -1.36
CA PRO A 325 -27.96 9.67 -2.05
C PRO A 325 -27.96 8.13 -1.87
N SER A 326 -26.83 7.54 -1.51
CA SER A 326 -26.69 6.08 -1.33
C SER A 326 -27.46 5.59 -0.11
N VAL A 327 -28.33 4.59 -0.31
CA VAL A 327 -29.09 3.92 0.75
C VAL A 327 -28.15 3.13 1.67
N ASP A 328 -27.12 2.47 1.13
CA ASP A 328 -26.18 1.67 1.91
C ASP A 328 -25.44 2.52 2.96
N VAL A 329 -24.93 3.69 2.54
CA VAL A 329 -24.25 4.65 3.43
C VAL A 329 -25.22 5.16 4.50
N ARG A 330 -26.46 5.46 4.12
CA ARG A 330 -27.50 5.92 5.04
C ARG A 330 -27.84 4.86 6.08
N ASN A 331 -28.08 3.63 5.66
CA ASN A 331 -28.41 2.51 6.54
C ASN A 331 -27.28 2.24 7.53
N LYS A 332 -26.02 2.26 7.06
CA LYS A 332 -24.85 2.11 7.93
C LYS A 332 -24.71 3.26 8.94
N ALA A 333 -24.94 4.50 8.51
CA ALA A 333 -24.91 5.66 9.39
C ALA A 333 -26.01 5.62 10.45
N ILE A 334 -27.22 5.17 10.09
CA ILE A 334 -28.33 4.95 11.04
C ILE A 334 -27.95 3.86 12.05
N GLU A 335 -27.40 2.73 11.58
CA GLU A 335 -26.98 1.62 12.44
C GLU A 335 -25.97 2.10 13.51
N ILE A 336 -24.96 2.86 13.10
CA ILE A 336 -23.95 3.41 14.01
C ILE A 336 -24.56 4.48 14.91
N GLY A 337 -25.38 5.38 14.34
CA GLY A 337 -26.04 6.45 15.07
C GLY A 337 -26.90 5.92 16.21
N LEU A 338 -27.67 4.84 15.98
CA LEU A 338 -28.51 4.18 17.00
C LEU A 338 -27.70 3.68 18.20
N LYS A 339 -26.46 3.22 17.98
CA LYS A 339 -25.56 2.76 19.05
C LYS A 339 -25.07 3.95 19.91
N LEU A 340 -24.87 5.11 19.29
CA LEU A 340 -24.37 6.34 19.92
C LEU A 340 -25.47 7.24 20.54
N VAL A 341 -26.74 6.86 20.44
CA VAL A 341 -27.84 7.61 21.06
C VAL A 341 -27.80 7.47 22.57
N SER A 342 -27.72 8.63 23.24
CA SER A 342 -27.74 8.80 24.69
C SER A 342 -28.85 9.77 25.11
N ASN A 343 -29.16 9.84 26.41
CA ASN A 343 -30.14 10.80 26.95
C ASN A 343 -29.81 12.26 26.61
N LYS A 344 -28.55 12.58 26.29
CA LYS A 344 -28.11 13.95 25.98
C LYS A 344 -28.45 14.38 24.55
N ASN A 345 -28.46 13.45 23.60
CA ASN A 345 -28.55 13.76 22.16
C ASN A 345 -29.84 13.24 21.50
N VAL A 346 -30.63 12.44 22.22
CA VAL A 346 -31.80 11.73 21.67
C VAL A 346 -32.86 12.64 21.06
N ASP A 347 -33.16 13.78 21.67
CA ASP A 347 -34.14 14.73 21.14
C ASP A 347 -33.71 15.30 19.79
N ASP A 348 -32.43 15.61 19.64
CA ASP A 348 -31.89 16.19 18.42
C ASP A 348 -31.75 15.15 17.31
N VAL A 349 -31.41 13.90 17.65
CA VAL A 349 -31.42 12.75 16.72
C VAL A 349 -32.83 12.50 16.18
N ILE A 350 -33.86 12.50 17.04
CA ILE A 350 -35.25 12.31 16.60
C ILE A 350 -35.73 13.46 15.73
N LYS A 351 -35.41 14.72 16.08
CA LYS A 351 -35.73 15.87 15.21
C LYS A 351 -35.09 15.72 13.83
N LEU A 352 -33.83 15.26 13.77
CA LEU A 352 -33.14 15.02 12.50
C LEU A 352 -33.82 13.91 11.68
N PHE A 353 -34.13 12.76 12.29
CA PHE A 353 -34.82 11.66 11.60
C PHE A 353 -36.23 12.06 11.13
N LYS A 354 -36.98 12.82 11.93
CA LYS A 354 -38.27 13.41 11.52
C LYS A 354 -38.10 14.29 10.27
N LYS A 355 -37.08 15.15 10.24
CA LYS A 355 -36.78 16.02 9.10
C LYS A 355 -36.39 15.24 7.84
N GLU A 356 -35.58 14.19 7.98
CA GLU A 356 -35.20 13.32 6.85
C GLU A 356 -36.41 12.51 6.35
N LEU A 357 -37.26 12.02 7.25
CA LEU A 357 -38.45 11.26 6.88
C LEU A 357 -39.41 12.08 6.03
N LEU A 358 -39.63 13.36 6.38
CA LEU A 358 -40.45 14.29 5.59
C LEU A 358 -39.90 14.53 4.17
N LYS A 359 -38.57 14.47 3.98
CA LYS A 359 -37.98 14.59 2.63
C LYS A 359 -38.29 13.38 1.76
N THR A 360 -38.49 12.20 2.36
CA THR A 360 -38.79 10.97 1.62
C THR A 360 -40.26 10.86 1.19
N SER A 361 -41.16 11.72 1.70
CA SER A 361 -42.61 11.63 1.47
C SER A 361 -43.04 11.92 0.03
N ASN A 362 -42.24 12.65 -0.76
CA ASN A 362 -42.61 13.11 -2.11
C ASN A 362 -42.09 12.22 -3.24
N SER A 363 -41.41 11.10 -2.94
CA SER A 363 -40.74 10.28 -3.95
C SER A 363 -40.98 8.78 -3.70
N ASN A 364 -41.49 8.09 -4.72
CA ASN A 364 -41.87 6.67 -4.67
C ASN A 364 -40.83 5.75 -5.35
N GLU A 365 -39.56 6.13 -5.39
CA GLU A 365 -38.51 5.23 -5.84
C GLU A 365 -38.29 4.11 -4.81
N ASP A 366 -38.04 2.88 -5.26
CA ASP A 366 -37.86 1.70 -4.39
C ASP A 366 -36.77 1.93 -3.32
N LYS A 367 -35.66 2.54 -3.71
CA LYS A 367 -34.54 2.91 -2.82
C LYS A 367 -34.93 3.91 -1.73
N ILE A 368 -35.84 4.83 -2.05
CA ILE A 368 -36.34 5.83 -1.08
C ILE A 368 -37.31 5.18 -0.11
N THR A 369 -38.09 4.21 -0.58
CA THR A 369 -38.99 3.40 0.27
C THR A 369 -38.20 2.55 1.27
N GLU A 370 -37.12 1.92 0.84
CA GLU A 370 -36.20 1.18 1.72
C GLU A 370 -35.57 2.08 2.80
N TYR A 371 -35.10 3.26 2.40
CA TYR A 371 -34.57 4.25 3.34
C TYR A 371 -35.64 4.75 4.32
N ARG A 372 -36.87 4.97 3.86
CA ARG A 372 -38.01 5.38 4.69
C ARG A 372 -38.32 4.33 5.76
N GLN A 373 -38.36 3.05 5.39
CA GLN A 373 -38.55 1.95 6.33
C GLN A 373 -37.42 1.89 7.37
N SER A 374 -36.17 2.10 6.93
CA SER A 374 -35.01 2.14 7.83
C SER A 374 -35.10 3.29 8.86
N LEU A 375 -35.55 4.48 8.44
CA LEU A 375 -35.80 5.61 9.34
C LEU A 375 -36.94 5.33 10.34
N ILE A 376 -38.05 4.75 9.89
CA ILE A 376 -39.19 4.39 10.77
C ILE A 376 -38.74 3.37 11.82
N ASN A 377 -38.00 2.33 11.40
CA ASN A 377 -37.45 1.33 12.30
C ASN A 377 -36.49 1.95 13.32
N ALA A 378 -35.63 2.88 12.89
CA ALA A 378 -34.72 3.59 13.78
C ALA A 378 -35.46 4.44 14.83
N ILE A 379 -36.46 5.21 14.41
CA ILE A 379 -37.29 6.02 15.32
C ILE A 379 -38.01 5.12 16.34
N HIS A 380 -38.56 3.99 15.87
CA HIS A 380 -39.23 3.02 16.74
C HIS A 380 -38.27 2.39 17.77
N LEU A 381 -37.05 2.02 17.36
CA LEU A 381 -36.03 1.50 18.28
C LEU A 381 -35.62 2.52 19.34
N ILE A 382 -35.50 3.81 18.97
CA ILE A 382 -35.21 4.87 19.94
C ILE A 382 -36.38 5.04 20.92
N ALA A 383 -37.63 5.00 20.46
CA ALA A 383 -38.81 5.09 21.34
C ALA A 383 -38.90 3.95 22.35
N ILE A 384 -38.48 2.73 21.98
CA ILE A 384 -38.38 1.60 22.90
C ILE A 384 -37.29 1.84 23.95
N LYS A 385 -36.14 2.37 23.53
CA LYS A 385 -34.99 2.61 24.40
C LYS A 385 -35.23 3.78 25.38
N PHE A 386 -35.99 4.81 24.98
CA PHE A 386 -36.23 6.03 25.75
C PHE A 386 -37.73 6.32 25.90
N HIS A 387 -38.28 5.94 27.06
CA HIS A 387 -39.71 6.06 27.37
C HIS A 387 -40.26 7.49 27.27
N GLU A 388 -39.45 8.50 27.60
CA GLU A 388 -39.85 9.92 27.59
C GLU A 388 -40.27 10.42 26.19
N ILE A 389 -39.81 9.74 25.13
CA ILE A 389 -40.01 10.19 23.75
C ILE A 389 -41.02 9.32 23.01
N ALA A 390 -41.46 8.21 23.62
CA ALA A 390 -42.41 7.29 23.03
C ALA A 390 -43.72 7.99 22.62
N ALA A 391 -44.24 8.90 23.44
CA ALA A 391 -45.45 9.67 23.12
C ALA A 391 -45.30 10.50 21.84
N ASN A 392 -44.20 11.24 21.71
CA ASN A 392 -43.88 12.08 20.54
C ASN A 392 -43.63 11.28 19.26
N VAL A 393 -43.30 10.00 19.37
CA VAL A 393 -43.07 9.08 18.26
C VAL A 393 -44.38 8.43 17.82
N VAL A 394 -45.24 8.03 18.75
CA VAL A 394 -46.57 7.47 18.44
C VAL A 394 -47.41 8.46 17.64
N ASP A 395 -47.45 9.74 18.05
CA ASP A 395 -48.16 10.79 17.30
C ASP A 395 -47.60 10.96 15.88
N LEU A 396 -46.29 10.84 15.69
CA LEU A 396 -45.67 10.94 14.36
C LEU A 396 -46.06 9.75 13.47
N LEU A 397 -45.96 8.52 14.00
CA LEU A 397 -46.25 7.30 13.25
C LEU A 397 -47.73 7.21 12.87
N LEU A 398 -48.63 7.65 13.75
CA LEU A 398 -50.06 7.75 13.44
C LEU A 398 -50.33 8.74 12.30
N ASN A 399 -49.67 9.91 12.30
CA ASN A 399 -49.79 10.89 11.21
C ASN A 399 -49.25 10.38 9.85
N LEU A 400 -48.35 9.40 9.85
CA LEU A 400 -47.80 8.75 8.65
C LEU A 400 -48.64 7.56 8.15
N LEU A 401 -49.55 7.04 8.97
CA LEU A 401 -50.51 5.99 8.58
C LEU A 401 -51.81 6.57 8.03
N VAL A 402 -52.13 7.81 8.43
CA VAL A 402 -53.34 8.54 8.01
C VAL A 402 -53.14 9.31 6.70
N ASN A 403 -51.89 9.58 6.31
CA ASN A 403 -51.49 10.13 5.00
C ASN A 403 -50.75 9.07 4.19
#